data_AF-A0A2D7VYF1-F1
#
_entry.id   AF-A0A2D7VYF1-F1
#
_cell.length_a   1.000
_cell.length_b   1.000
_cell.length_c   1.000
_cell.angle_alpha   90.00
_cell.angle_beta   90.00
_cell.angle_gamma   90.00
#
_symmetry.space_group_name_H-M   'P 1'
#
loop_
_entity.id
_entity.type
_entity.pdbx_description
1 polymer ?
#
loop_
_entity_poly.entity_id
_entity_poly.type
_entity_poly.pdbx_seq_one_letter_code
_entity_poly.pdbx_strand_id
1 'polypeptide(L)' 'MKDRERDILGYVLQEMDTRKGQLPIIAQRTKIPYRTLQKLSFRETTNPRIQMVQTLYNYFLGAD' A
#
# COMPACT_ATOMS: atom_id res chain seq x y z
N MET A 1 -9.63 22.36 7.66
CA MET A 1 -9.05 21.13 8.25
C MET A 1 -9.49 19.95 7.40
N LYS A 2 -8.59 19.32 6.63
CA LYS A 2 -8.88 18.05 5.96
C LYS A 2 -8.09 16.99 6.73
N ASP A 3 -8.65 16.52 7.84
CA ASP A 3 -8.14 15.37 8.62
C ASP A 3 -8.20 14.03 7.84
N ARG A 4 -8.00 14.06 6.51
CA ARG A 4 -8.06 12.87 5.63
C ARG A 4 -6.70 12.27 5.33
N GLU A 5 -5.62 12.82 5.87
CA GLU A 5 -4.30 12.16 5.85
C GLU A 5 -4.19 11.02 6.88
N ARG A 6 -5.29 10.67 7.57
CA ARG A 6 -5.39 9.53 8.48
C ARG A 6 -6.48 8.53 8.10
N ASP A 7 -6.78 8.37 6.82
CA ASP A 7 -7.50 7.18 6.36
C ASP A 7 -6.52 6.04 6.00
N ILE A 8 -6.99 4.80 6.04
CA ILE A 8 -6.17 3.60 5.83
C ILE A 8 -5.44 3.67 4.47
N LEU A 9 -6.10 4.23 3.44
CA LEU A 9 -5.51 4.38 2.12
C LEU A 9 -4.36 5.40 2.12
N GLY A 10 -4.54 6.55 2.77
CA GLY A 10 -3.51 7.57 2.92
C GLY A 10 -2.25 7.03 3.60
N TYR A 11 -2.44 6.28 4.70
CA TYR A 11 -1.33 5.60 5.38
C TYR A 11 -0.62 4.61 4.45
N VAL A 12 -1.37 3.75 3.76
CA VAL A 12 -0.80 2.77 2.82
C VAL A 12 -0.02 3.45 1.70
N LEU A 13 -0.54 4.54 1.14
CA LEU A 13 0.15 5.29 0.07
C LEU A 13 1.44 5.94 0.58
N GLN A 14 1.43 6.48 1.81
CA GLN A 14 2.63 7.04 2.44
C GLN A 14 3.70 5.96 2.66
N GLU A 15 3.33 4.80 3.19
CA GLU A 15 4.25 3.67 3.37
C GLU A 15 4.77 3.13 2.03
N MET A 16 3.92 3.09 1.00
CA MET A 16 4.33 2.73 -0.36
C MET A 16 5.30 3.76 -0.96
N ASP A 17 5.18 5.04 -0.61
CA ASP A 17 6.08 6.09 -1.06
C ASP A 17 7.46 6.02 -0.37
N THR A 18 7.50 5.68 0.92
CA THR A 18 8.76 5.52 1.67
C THR A 18 9.50 4.22 1.31
N ARG A 19 8.79 3.18 0.87
CA ARG A 19 9.33 1.83 0.62
C ARG A 19 9.44 1.46 -0.86
N LYS A 20 9.58 2.42 -1.77
CA LYS A 20 9.69 2.19 -3.24
C LYS A 20 10.78 1.19 -3.64
N GLY A 21 11.88 1.12 -2.90
CA GLY A 21 12.96 0.15 -3.15
C GLY A 21 12.63 -1.28 -2.69
N GLN A 22 11.57 -1.48 -1.91
CA GLN A 22 11.23 -2.74 -1.25
C GLN A 22 10.01 -3.46 -1.85
N LEU A 23 9.44 -2.92 -2.94
CA LEU A 23 8.25 -3.49 -3.59
C LEU A 23 8.36 -5.01 -3.88
N PRO A 24 9.52 -5.58 -4.27
CA PRO A 24 9.65 -7.04 -4.45
C PRO A 24 9.42 -7.83 -3.14
N ILE A 25 9.91 -7.32 -2.01
CA ILE A 25 9.77 -7.95 -0.68
C ILE A 25 8.31 -7.86 -0.23
N ILE A 26 7.71 -6.68 -0.40
CA ILE A 26 6.31 -6.44 -0.06
C ILE A 26 5.41 -7.38 -0.87
N ALA A 27 5.69 -7.57 -2.17
CA ALA A 27 4.95 -8.50 -3.01
C ALA A 27 5.03 -9.95 -2.49
N GLN A 28 6.22 -10.39 -2.09
CA GLN A 28 6.43 -11.75 -1.59
C GLN A 28 5.67 -12.02 -0.28
N ARG A 29 5.65 -11.03 0.62
CA ARG A 29 5.03 -11.11 1.95
C ARG A 29 3.51 -10.99 1.88
N THR A 30 3.00 -10.03 1.12
CA THR A 30 1.55 -9.75 1.01
C THR A 30 0.82 -10.62 -0.01
N LYS A 31 1.56 -11.36 -0.85
CA LYS A 31 1.04 -12.09 -2.03
C LYS A 31 0.36 -11.18 -3.07
N ILE A 32 0.51 -9.86 -2.94
CA ILE A 32 0.04 -8.91 -3.95
C ILE A 32 1.06 -8.87 -5.09
N PRO A 33 0.63 -8.97 -6.36
CA PRO A 33 1.56 -8.93 -7.48
C PRO A 33 2.42 -7.66 -7.49
N TYR A 34 3.72 -7.81 -7.74
CA TYR A 34 4.67 -6.70 -7.83
C TYR A 34 4.18 -5.57 -8.76
N ARG A 35 3.62 -5.93 -9.92
CA ARG A 35 3.08 -4.96 -10.89
C ARG A 35 1.92 -4.15 -10.30
N THR A 36 1.11 -4.74 -9.43
CA THR A 36 0.02 -4.03 -8.73
C THR A 36 0.60 -3.04 -7.71
N LEU A 37 1.62 -3.46 -6.97
CA LEU A 37 2.33 -2.58 -6.04
C LEU A 37 3.04 -1.42 -6.74
N GLN A 38 3.65 -1.66 -7.91
CA GLN A 38 4.20 -0.58 -8.74
C GLN A 38 3.11 0.42 -9.13
N LYS A 39 1.99 -0.04 -9.70
CA LYS A 39 0.88 0.85 -10.08
C LYS A 39 0.33 1.64 -8.91
N LEU A 40 0.27 1.04 -7.72
CA LEU A 40 -0.16 1.73 -6.51
C LEU A 40 0.86 2.79 -6.07
N SER A 41 2.16 2.45 -6.07
CA SER A 41 3.26 3.35 -5.73
C SER A 41 3.40 4.53 -6.69
N PHE A 42 3.15 4.30 -7.98
CA PHE A 42 3.11 5.34 -9.01
C PHE A 42 1.77 6.10 -9.07
N ARG A 43 0.81 5.75 -8.20
CA ARG A 43 -0.55 6.34 -8.16
C ARG A 43 -1.32 6.21 -9.48
N GLU A 44 -0.97 5.22 -10.31
CA GLU A 44 -1.70 4.87 -11.52
C GLU A 44 -3.04 4.19 -11.23
N THR A 45 -3.20 3.67 -10.00
CA THR A 45 -4.45 3.05 -9.56
C THR A 45 -5.33 4.07 -8.85
N THR A 46 -6.35 4.58 -9.56
CA THR A 46 -7.28 5.58 -9.02
C THR A 46 -8.18 5.05 -7.90
N ASN A 47 -8.55 3.76 -7.93
CA ASN A 47 -9.43 3.16 -6.94
C ASN A 47 -8.96 1.74 -6.58
N PRO A 48 -8.04 1.59 -5.59
CA PRO A 48 -7.58 0.28 -5.16
C PRO A 48 -8.68 -0.47 -4.40
N ARG A 49 -8.74 -1.80 -4.57
CA ARG A 49 -9.71 -2.64 -3.86
C ARG A 49 -9.48 -2.57 -2.34
N ILE A 50 -10.55 -2.42 -1.56
CA ILE A 50 -10.47 -2.29 -0.09
C ILE A 50 -9.72 -3.46 0.58
N GLN A 51 -9.90 -4.69 0.09
CA GLN A 51 -9.20 -5.87 0.61
C GLN A 51 -7.67 -5.75 0.46
N MET A 52 -7.21 -5.24 -0.67
CA MET A 52 -5.78 -5.03 -0.94
C MET A 52 -5.20 -3.94 -0.03
N VAL A 53 -5.95 -2.85 0.14
CA VAL A 53 -5.57 -1.75 1.03
C VAL A 53 -5.46 -2.26 2.48
N GLN A 54 -6.40 -3.10 2.92
CA GLN A 54 -6.36 -3.70 4.26
C GLN A 54 -5.18 -4.66 4.45
N THR A 55 -4.88 -5.51 3.46
CA THR A 55 -3.70 -6.39 3.51
C THR A 55 -2.40 -5.59 3.64
N LEU A 56 -2.25 -4.53 2.84
CA LEU A 56 -1.06 -3.67 2.92
C LEU A 56 -0.98 -2.93 4.26
N TYR A 57 -2.12 -2.45 4.75
CA TYR A 57 -2.20 -1.81 6.06
C TYR A 57 -1.74 -2.74 7.18
N ASN A 58 -2.26 -3.97 7.23
CA ASN A 58 -1.88 -4.96 8.23
C ASN A 58 -0.38 -5.30 8.16
N TYR A 59 0.13 -5.53 6.95
CA TYR A 59 1.56 -5.76 6.71
C TYR A 59 2.44 -4.62 7.24
N PHE A 60 2.04 -3.37 6.99
CA PHE A 60 2.81 -2.20 7.45
C PHE A 60 2.69 -1.95 8.96
N LEU A 61 1.59 -2.37 9.60
CA LEU A 61 1.47 -2.35 11.06
C LEU A 61 2.25 -3.49 11.75
N GLY A 62 2.77 -4.47 11.00
CA GLY A 62 3.38 -5.67 11.57
C GLY A 62 2.37 -6.62 12.22
N ALA A 63 1.11 -6.57 11.77
CA ALA A 63 0.02 -7.43 12.25
C ALA A 63 -0.14 -8.73 11.41
N ASP A 64 0.84 -9.03 10.55
CA ASP A 64 0.93 -10.22 9.67
C ASP A 64 1.99 -11.22 10.17
#